data_AF-A0A2V8U7B5-F1
#
_entry.id   AF-A0A2V8U7B5-F1
#
_cell.length_a   1.000
_cell.length_b   1.000
_cell.length_c   1.000
_cell.angle_alpha   90.00
_cell.angle_beta   90.00
_cell.angle_gamma   90.00
#
_symmetry.space_group_name_H-M   'P 1'
#
loop_
_entity.id
_entity.type
_entity.pdbx_description
1 polymer ?
#
loop_
_entity_poly.entity_id
_entity_poly.type
_entity_poly.pdbx_seq_one_letter_code
_entity_poly.pdbx_strand_id
1 'polypeptide(L)'
;MRAVLILAALLSTATFSAAQTQPDRSGPSGREQRYQMFQDYLIRRAREVTRNNLADVKSLEDWKSKRPEVRRQVLYMLGLDPMPKKTPLAARITGQFERDAYRVEKIEFQSMPGLYVTGNLYLPKKIEGRLPTVVYLCGHSPGPWGAKVDYQHHGIWLARHGYVAFLIDTVEFGELPGIHHGTHDLGMWYWQSLGYTPAGPEVWNAIRALDYLLTRPEVDAKRVAV
;
A
#
# COMPACT_ATOMS: atom_id res chain seq x y z
N MET A 1 32.47 -56.39 -65.44
CA MET A 1 32.99 -55.46 -64.42
C MET A 1 32.15 -54.20 -64.45
N ARG A 2 31.81 -53.70 -63.26
CA ARG A 2 30.70 -52.79 -62.93
C ARG A 2 30.72 -51.45 -63.68
N ALA A 3 29.62 -51.07 -64.32
CA ALA A 3 29.31 -49.70 -64.72
C ALA A 3 28.28 -49.13 -63.73
N VAL A 4 28.67 -48.07 -63.01
CA VAL A 4 27.81 -47.37 -62.04
C VAL A 4 27.15 -46.21 -62.78
N LEU A 5 25.82 -46.29 -62.94
CA LEU A 5 24.96 -45.20 -63.39
C LEU A 5 24.58 -44.35 -62.17
N ILE A 6 25.03 -43.10 -62.13
CA ILE A 6 24.56 -42.10 -61.14
C ILE A 6 23.46 -41.28 -61.82
N LEU A 7 22.23 -41.46 -61.34
CA LEU A 7 21.05 -40.70 -61.72
C LEU A 7 21.03 -39.40 -60.90
N ALA A 8 21.25 -38.24 -61.53
CA ALA A 8 21.12 -36.95 -60.88
C ALA A 8 19.65 -36.49 -60.92
N ALA A 9 18.96 -36.55 -59.78
CA ALA A 9 17.62 -35.99 -59.62
C ALA A 9 17.71 -34.49 -59.34
N LEU A 10 17.28 -33.66 -60.29
CA LEU A 10 17.06 -32.22 -60.12
C LEU A 10 15.77 -32.01 -59.33
N LEU A 11 15.86 -31.80 -58.00
CA LEU A 11 14.77 -31.20 -57.23
C LEU A 11 14.81 -29.68 -57.39
N SER A 12 13.86 -29.14 -58.14
CA SER A 12 13.55 -27.71 -58.18
C SER A 12 12.75 -27.33 -56.93
N THR A 13 13.42 -26.72 -55.95
CA THR A 13 12.75 -26.11 -54.80
C THR A 13 12.17 -24.75 -55.24
N ALA A 14 10.86 -24.72 -55.50
CA ALA A 14 10.14 -23.47 -55.67
C ALA A 14 10.11 -22.73 -54.32
N THR A 15 10.95 -21.71 -54.17
CA THR A 15 10.92 -20.79 -53.04
C THR A 15 9.74 -19.84 -53.19
N PHE A 16 8.62 -20.15 -52.53
CA PHE A 16 7.57 -19.16 -52.30
C PHE A 16 8.10 -18.13 -51.29
N SER A 17 8.68 -17.04 -51.80
CA SER A 17 8.92 -15.85 -50.99
C SER A 17 7.61 -15.11 -50.85
N ALA A 18 6.82 -15.47 -49.84
CA ALA A 18 5.79 -14.57 -49.35
C ALA A 18 6.52 -13.36 -48.75
N ALA A 19 6.61 -12.28 -49.51
CA ALA A 19 7.09 -11.01 -49.01
C ALA A 19 6.16 -10.59 -47.88
N GLN A 20 6.53 -10.91 -46.64
CA GLN A 20 6.00 -10.23 -45.46
C GLN A 20 6.40 -8.78 -45.64
N THR A 21 5.47 -7.93 -46.05
CA THR A 21 5.61 -6.48 -45.95
C THR A 21 5.91 -6.17 -44.51
N GLN A 22 7.18 -5.95 -44.19
CA GLN A 22 7.54 -5.40 -42.89
C GLN A 22 6.83 -4.05 -42.78
N PRO A 23 6.14 -3.77 -41.66
CA PRO A 23 5.52 -2.47 -41.48
C PRO A 23 6.61 -1.41 -41.64
N ASP A 24 6.31 -0.41 -42.47
CA ASP A 24 7.20 0.69 -42.77
C ASP A 24 7.73 1.31 -41.46
N ARG A 25 9.02 1.14 -41.20
CA ARG A 25 9.73 1.72 -40.05
C ARG A 25 10.32 3.10 -40.38
N SER A 26 10.03 3.65 -41.55
CA SER A 26 10.59 4.91 -42.02
C SER A 26 9.70 6.10 -41.65
N GLY A 27 9.97 6.63 -40.46
CA GLY A 27 9.55 7.96 -40.03
C GLY A 27 9.93 8.14 -38.57
N PRO A 28 10.74 9.14 -38.18
CA PRO A 28 10.86 9.47 -36.78
C PRO A 28 9.48 9.96 -36.36
N SER A 29 8.67 9.09 -35.74
CA SER A 29 7.40 9.53 -35.17
C SER A 29 7.70 10.74 -34.31
N GLY A 30 7.13 11.90 -34.62
CA GLY A 30 7.43 13.13 -33.92
C GLY A 30 7.30 12.92 -32.42
N ARG A 31 7.98 13.72 -31.58
CA ARG A 31 7.86 13.62 -30.11
C ARG A 31 6.39 13.52 -29.68
N GLU A 32 5.53 14.30 -30.33
CA GLU A 32 4.07 14.30 -30.14
C GLU A 32 3.40 12.96 -30.51
N GLN A 33 3.71 12.38 -31.67
CA GLN A 33 3.15 11.08 -32.08
C GLN A 33 3.60 9.95 -31.13
N ARG A 34 4.87 9.95 -30.70
CA ARG A 34 5.34 8.98 -29.67
C ARG A 34 4.63 9.15 -28.34
N TYR A 35 4.42 10.40 -27.93
CA TYR A 35 3.68 10.71 -26.72
C TYR A 35 2.22 10.25 -26.82
N GLN A 36 1.55 10.49 -27.95
CA GLN A 36 0.19 10.02 -28.19
C GLN A 36 0.10 8.49 -28.16
N MET A 37 1.04 7.78 -28.82
CA MET A 37 1.10 6.32 -28.76
C MET A 37 1.27 5.79 -27.33
N PHE A 38 2.11 6.45 -26.53
CA PHE A 38 2.29 6.12 -25.12
C PHE A 38 1.00 6.33 -24.32
N GLN A 39 0.32 7.46 -24.49
CA GLN A 39 -0.97 7.72 -23.83
C GLN A 39 -2.04 6.70 -24.24
N ASP A 40 -2.18 6.41 -25.53
CA ASP A 40 -3.14 5.42 -26.05
C ASP A 40 -2.85 4.02 -25.50
N TYR A 41 -1.58 3.66 -25.37
CA TYR A 41 -1.17 2.43 -24.69
C TYR A 41 -1.62 2.41 -23.23
N LEU A 42 -1.33 3.46 -22.46
CA LEU A 42 -1.72 3.56 -21.05
C LEU A 42 -3.24 3.47 -20.87
N ILE A 43 -4.01 4.19 -21.68
CA ILE A 43 -5.48 4.17 -21.65
C ILE A 43 -6.00 2.76 -21.95
N ARG A 44 -5.45 2.09 -22.97
CA ARG A 44 -5.85 0.72 -23.32
C ARG A 44 -5.51 -0.27 -22.20
N ARG A 45 -4.32 -0.16 -21.59
CA ARG A 45 -3.93 -1.00 -20.44
C ARG A 45 -4.83 -0.76 -19.23
N ALA A 46 -5.14 0.50 -18.91
CA ALA A 46 -6.05 0.83 -17.82
C ALA A 46 -7.45 0.21 -18.05
N ARG A 47 -8.01 0.36 -19.26
CA ARG A 47 -9.30 -0.26 -19.62
C ARG A 47 -9.29 -1.78 -19.48
N GLU A 48 -8.19 -2.43 -19.87
CA GLU A 48 -8.05 -3.88 -19.75
C GLU A 48 -7.99 -4.33 -18.28
N VAL A 49 -7.20 -3.65 -17.44
CA VAL A 49 -7.15 -3.91 -15.99
C VAL A 49 -8.53 -3.73 -15.36
N THR A 50 -9.22 -2.63 -15.65
CA THR A 50 -10.57 -2.37 -15.12
C THR A 50 -11.56 -3.45 -15.57
N ARG A 51 -11.55 -3.83 -16.85
CA ARG A 51 -12.46 -4.86 -17.38
C ARG A 51 -12.21 -6.22 -16.75
N ASN A 52 -10.96 -6.56 -16.49
CA ASN A 52 -10.56 -7.86 -15.97
C ASN A 52 -10.58 -7.93 -14.44
N ASN A 53 -10.82 -6.80 -13.75
CA ASN A 53 -10.86 -6.75 -12.30
C ASN A 53 -11.93 -7.69 -11.73
N LEU A 54 -11.49 -8.78 -11.08
CA LEU A 54 -12.34 -9.85 -10.53
C LEU A 54 -13.28 -10.48 -11.57
N ALA A 55 -12.97 -10.38 -12.87
CA ALA A 55 -13.84 -10.88 -13.95
C ALA A 55 -14.05 -12.40 -13.87
N ASP A 56 -13.15 -13.10 -13.20
CA ASP A 56 -13.12 -14.54 -12.99
C ASP A 56 -13.59 -14.95 -11.57
N VAL A 57 -14.09 -14.01 -10.76
CA VAL A 57 -14.75 -14.26 -9.47
C VAL A 57 -16.26 -14.20 -9.68
N LYS A 58 -16.93 -15.36 -9.69
CA LYS A 58 -18.38 -15.49 -9.91
C LYS A 58 -19.14 -15.92 -8.67
N SER A 59 -18.42 -16.38 -7.65
CA SER A 59 -18.98 -16.88 -6.41
C SER A 59 -18.12 -16.51 -5.19
N LEU A 60 -18.67 -16.73 -4.00
CA LEU A 60 -17.93 -16.62 -2.74
C LEU A 60 -16.77 -17.64 -2.69
N GLU A 61 -16.94 -18.80 -3.29
CA GLU A 61 -15.90 -19.84 -3.34
C GLU A 61 -14.71 -19.39 -4.18
N ASP A 62 -14.95 -18.84 -5.37
CA ASP A 62 -13.90 -18.27 -6.22
C ASP A 62 -13.11 -17.19 -5.49
N TRP A 63 -13.84 -16.29 -4.80
CA TRP A 63 -13.21 -15.23 -4.01
C TRP A 63 -12.34 -15.82 -2.89
N LYS A 64 -12.87 -16.77 -2.12
CA LYS A 64 -12.12 -17.40 -1.02
C LYS A 64 -10.84 -18.09 -1.52
N SER A 65 -10.91 -18.73 -2.70
CA SER A 65 -9.76 -19.38 -3.34
C SER A 65 -8.69 -18.37 -3.78
N LYS A 66 -9.10 -17.21 -4.34
CA LYS A 66 -8.18 -16.19 -4.88
C LYS A 66 -7.67 -15.17 -3.86
N ARG A 67 -8.44 -14.90 -2.82
CA ARG A 67 -8.15 -13.90 -1.80
C ARG A 67 -6.73 -14.02 -1.20
N PRO A 68 -6.17 -15.21 -0.92
CA PRO A 68 -4.80 -15.31 -0.42
C PRO A 68 -3.76 -14.70 -1.36
N GLU A 69 -3.85 -15.00 -2.66
CA GLU A 69 -2.92 -14.48 -3.67
C GLU A 69 -3.11 -12.97 -3.88
N VAL A 70 -4.35 -12.49 -3.97
CA VAL A 70 -4.63 -11.04 -4.05
C VAL A 70 -4.05 -10.30 -2.84
N ARG A 71 -4.19 -10.86 -1.63
CA ARG A 71 -3.60 -10.28 -0.42
C ARG A 71 -2.07 -10.28 -0.47
N ARG A 72 -1.45 -11.36 -0.93
CA ARG A 72 0.00 -11.43 -1.12
C ARG A 72 0.49 -10.38 -2.11
N GLN A 73 -0.20 -10.21 -3.23
CA GLN A 73 0.13 -9.20 -4.24
C GLN A 73 0.02 -7.77 -3.68
N VAL A 74 -1.01 -7.47 -2.88
CA VAL A 74 -1.12 -6.18 -2.18
C VAL A 74 0.07 -5.97 -1.24
N LEU A 75 0.42 -6.96 -0.42
CA LEU A 75 1.58 -6.86 0.47
C LEU A 75 2.89 -6.70 -0.30
N TYR A 76 3.06 -7.43 -1.40
CA TYR A 76 4.21 -7.29 -2.29
C TYR A 76 4.31 -5.88 -2.87
N MET A 77 3.22 -5.32 -3.39
CA MET A 77 3.19 -3.94 -3.91
C MET A 77 3.46 -2.89 -2.83
N LEU A 78 3.19 -3.20 -1.56
CA LEU A 78 3.52 -2.33 -0.43
C LEU A 78 4.95 -2.51 0.08
N GLY A 79 5.72 -3.47 -0.44
CA GLY A 79 7.05 -3.81 0.09
C GLY A 79 7.00 -4.58 1.42
N LEU A 80 5.88 -5.25 1.71
CA LEU A 80 5.61 -6.01 2.94
C LEU A 80 5.49 -7.52 2.70
N ASP A 81 5.97 -8.02 1.56
CA ASP A 81 6.12 -9.45 1.27
C ASP A 81 7.62 -9.78 1.06
N PRO A 82 8.28 -10.52 1.97
CA PRO A 82 7.73 -11.11 3.19
C PRO A 82 7.41 -10.06 4.26
N MET A 83 6.42 -10.36 5.12
CA MET A 83 6.03 -9.48 6.21
C MET A 83 7.21 -9.26 7.19
N PRO A 84 7.51 -8.02 7.58
CA PRO A 84 8.54 -7.75 8.58
C PRO A 84 8.25 -8.49 9.90
N LYS A 85 9.31 -8.91 10.60
CA LYS A 85 9.17 -9.53 11.91
C LYS A 85 8.64 -8.51 12.91
N LYS A 86 7.54 -8.84 13.58
CA LYS A 86 7.03 -8.04 14.72
C LYS A 86 8.06 -8.08 15.86
N THR A 87 8.55 -6.91 16.27
CA THR A 87 9.47 -6.73 17.41
C THR A 87 8.70 -6.25 18.65
N PRO A 88 9.30 -6.21 19.86
CA PRO A 88 8.67 -5.53 20.99
C PRO A 88 8.37 -4.06 20.64
N LEU A 89 7.17 -3.57 20.98
CA LEU A 89 6.74 -2.20 20.67
C LEU A 89 7.48 -1.14 21.50
N ALA A 90 7.97 -1.50 22.69
CA ALA A 90 8.56 -0.55 23.65
C ALA A 90 7.66 0.69 23.89
N ALA A 91 6.34 0.48 23.94
CA ALA A 91 5.36 1.54 24.01
C ALA A 91 5.41 2.29 25.35
N ARG A 92 5.27 3.62 25.31
CA ARG A 92 5.27 4.49 26.49
C ARG A 92 4.16 5.54 26.39
N ILE A 93 3.59 5.86 27.55
CA ILE A 93 2.75 7.05 27.71
C ILE A 93 3.69 8.21 28.06
N THR A 94 3.81 9.19 27.18
CA THR A 94 4.71 10.35 27.35
C THR A 94 4.01 11.53 28.01
N GLY A 95 2.69 11.46 28.16
CA GLY A 95 1.90 12.39 28.95
C GLY A 95 0.42 12.15 28.76
N GLN A 96 -0.40 12.86 29.54
CA GLN A 96 -1.84 12.71 29.49
C GLN A 96 -2.53 14.01 29.91
N PHE A 97 -3.77 14.20 29.48
CA PHE A 97 -4.64 15.26 29.97
C PHE A 97 -6.10 14.84 29.93
N GLU A 98 -6.92 15.50 30.75
CA GLU A 98 -8.34 15.24 30.83
C GLU A 98 -9.17 16.43 30.34
N ARG A 99 -10.39 16.12 29.91
CA ARG A 99 -11.49 17.04 29.64
C ARG A 99 -12.76 16.49 30.31
N ASP A 100 -13.87 17.20 30.17
CA ASP A 100 -15.11 16.84 30.86
C ASP A 100 -15.64 15.47 30.44
N ALA A 101 -15.56 15.14 29.15
CA ALA A 101 -16.16 13.92 28.59
C ALA A 101 -15.14 12.85 28.17
N TYR A 102 -13.85 13.18 28.06
CA TYR A 102 -12.82 12.28 27.55
C TYR A 102 -11.46 12.58 28.21
N ARG A 103 -10.54 11.63 28.11
CA ARG A 103 -9.12 11.83 28.40
C ARG A 103 -8.27 11.47 27.19
N VAL A 104 -7.05 11.98 27.15
CA VAL A 104 -6.10 11.72 26.08
C VAL A 104 -4.78 11.27 26.68
N GLU A 105 -4.26 10.16 26.19
CA GLU A 105 -2.91 9.67 26.46
C GLU A 105 -2.05 9.91 25.22
N LYS A 106 -0.88 10.53 25.39
CA LYS A 106 0.14 10.69 24.34
C LYS A 106 1.00 9.45 24.34
N ILE A 107 1.02 8.73 23.22
CA ILE A 107 1.68 7.43 23.09
C ILE A 107 2.84 7.54 22.11
N GLU A 108 3.97 6.96 22.48
CA GLU A 108 5.04 6.62 21.54
C GLU A 108 5.29 5.10 21.57
N PHE A 109 5.64 4.52 20.44
CA PHE A 109 6.16 3.14 20.36
C PHE A 109 7.04 2.98 19.12
N GLN A 110 7.72 1.84 18.98
CA GLN A 110 8.49 1.48 17.79
C GLN A 110 7.76 0.43 16.96
N SER A 111 7.39 0.77 15.72
CA SER A 111 6.75 -0.18 14.79
C SER A 111 7.78 -1.19 14.26
N MET A 112 9.03 -0.77 14.10
CA MET A 112 10.23 -1.58 13.92
C MET A 112 11.41 -0.90 14.65
N PRO A 113 12.53 -1.59 14.92
CA PRO A 113 13.66 -0.99 15.63
C PRO A 113 14.12 0.33 14.98
N GLY A 114 14.03 1.43 15.73
CA GLY A 114 14.39 2.77 15.27
C GLY A 114 13.30 3.54 14.50
N LEU A 115 12.22 2.89 14.05
CA LEU A 115 11.06 3.56 13.46
C LEU A 115 9.99 3.76 14.53
N TYR A 116 9.87 4.99 14.99
CA TYR A 116 8.87 5.38 15.97
C TYR A 116 7.49 5.52 15.31
N VAL A 117 6.46 5.49 16.15
CA VAL A 117 5.10 5.92 15.86
C VAL A 117 4.64 6.72 17.06
N THR A 118 4.12 7.91 16.81
CA THR A 118 3.54 8.81 17.80
C THR A 118 2.05 8.94 17.55
N GLY A 119 1.27 9.08 18.61
CA GLY A 119 -0.16 9.24 18.48
C GLY A 119 -0.84 9.66 19.77
N ASN A 120 -2.09 10.08 19.62
CA ASN A 120 -2.96 10.45 20.73
C ASN A 120 -4.06 9.41 20.86
N LEU A 121 -4.12 8.75 22.01
CA LEU A 121 -5.17 7.79 22.38
C LEU A 121 -6.28 8.52 23.13
N TYR A 122 -7.40 8.71 22.47
CA TYR A 122 -8.61 9.32 23.02
C TYR A 122 -9.48 8.24 23.64
N LEU A 123 -9.88 8.47 24.88
CA LEU A 123 -10.64 7.53 25.70
C LEU A 123 -11.85 8.24 26.31
N PRO A 124 -13.03 7.59 26.35
CA PRO A 124 -14.15 8.11 27.14
C PRO A 124 -13.71 8.28 28.60
N LYS A 125 -14.21 9.31 29.29
CA LYS A 125 -13.81 9.57 30.69
C LYS A 125 -14.26 8.43 31.62
N LYS A 126 -15.46 7.90 31.38
CA LYS A 126 -16.01 6.72 32.05
C LYS A 126 -15.98 5.55 31.09
N ILE A 127 -15.32 4.48 31.50
CA ILE A 127 -15.20 3.24 30.71
C ILE A 127 -15.87 2.13 31.51
N GLU A 128 -16.88 1.53 30.90
CA GLU A 128 -17.58 0.36 31.44
C GLU A 128 -17.33 -0.82 30.50
N GLY A 129 -16.55 -1.79 30.97
CA GLY A 129 -16.15 -2.95 30.16
C GLY A 129 -15.17 -2.58 29.02
N ARG A 130 -15.26 -3.34 27.92
CA ARG A 130 -14.42 -3.17 26.73
C ARG A 130 -15.17 -2.40 25.65
N LEU A 131 -14.48 -1.50 24.98
CA LEU A 131 -15.04 -0.53 24.05
C LEU A 131 -14.66 -0.85 22.61
N PRO A 132 -15.55 -0.52 21.64
CA PRO A 132 -15.18 -0.54 20.23
C PRO A 132 -14.02 0.45 20.00
N THR A 133 -13.08 0.09 19.13
CA THR A 133 -11.85 0.85 18.93
C THR A 133 -11.62 1.21 17.47
N VAL A 134 -10.99 2.36 17.24
CA VAL A 134 -10.62 2.88 15.92
C VAL A 134 -9.14 3.23 15.91
N VAL A 135 -8.38 2.65 14.98
CA VAL A 135 -7.07 3.21 14.58
C VAL A 135 -7.36 4.25 13.52
N TYR A 136 -7.03 5.51 13.78
CA TYR A 136 -7.26 6.59 12.83
C TYR A 136 -5.94 7.00 12.19
N LEU A 137 -5.84 6.82 10.87
CA LEU A 137 -4.68 7.23 10.07
C LEU A 137 -4.86 8.68 9.62
N CYS A 138 -3.99 9.57 10.09
CA CYS A 138 -4.05 10.97 9.71
C CYS A 138 -3.63 11.17 8.25
N GLY A 139 -4.30 12.10 7.57
CA GLY A 139 -3.91 12.54 6.23
C GLY A 139 -2.80 13.60 6.24
N HIS A 140 -2.51 14.16 5.07
CA HIS A 140 -1.42 15.11 4.87
C HIS A 140 -1.70 16.49 5.50
N SER A 141 -1.45 16.61 6.80
CA SER A 141 -1.57 17.86 7.56
C SER A 141 -0.22 18.23 8.17
N PRO A 142 0.66 18.90 7.40
CA PRO A 142 2.00 19.24 7.86
C PRO A 142 1.93 20.30 8.97
N GLY A 143 2.63 20.03 10.08
CA GLY A 143 2.73 20.98 11.16
C GLY A 143 3.73 20.53 12.22
N PRO A 144 4.28 21.47 13.03
CA PRO A 144 5.27 21.14 14.05
C PRO A 144 4.72 20.24 15.16
N TRP A 145 3.39 20.10 15.27
CA TRP A 145 2.71 19.31 16.30
C TRP A 145 2.25 17.91 15.82
N GLY A 146 2.49 17.59 14.54
CA GLY A 146 2.05 16.36 13.89
C GLY A 146 0.63 16.46 13.31
N ALA A 147 0.35 15.63 12.30
CA ALA A 147 -0.92 15.61 11.59
C ALA A 147 -2.11 15.33 12.52
N LYS A 148 -1.90 14.56 13.61
CA LYS A 148 -2.92 14.22 14.60
C LYS A 148 -3.62 15.42 15.25
N VAL A 149 -3.01 16.60 15.24
CA VAL A 149 -3.60 17.82 15.83
C VAL A 149 -4.74 18.36 14.98
N ASP A 150 -4.60 18.37 13.66
CA ASP A 150 -5.67 18.85 12.78
C ASP A 150 -6.86 17.87 12.74
N TYR A 151 -6.57 16.57 12.93
CA TYR A 151 -7.58 15.52 13.03
C TYR A 151 -8.13 15.31 14.45
N GLN A 152 -7.69 16.07 15.46
CA GLN A 152 -8.06 15.81 16.87
C GLN A 152 -9.57 15.77 17.10
N HIS A 153 -10.34 16.53 16.32
CA HIS A 153 -11.80 16.57 16.40
C HIS A 153 -12.45 15.21 16.15
N HIS A 154 -11.85 14.34 15.32
CA HIS A 154 -12.30 12.95 15.14
C HIS A 154 -12.10 12.10 16.39
N GLY A 155 -10.92 12.16 17.01
CA GLY A 155 -10.63 11.45 18.26
C GLY A 155 -11.53 11.90 19.40
N ILE A 156 -11.77 13.22 19.50
CA ILE A 156 -12.72 13.80 20.46
C ILE A 156 -14.14 13.29 20.22
N TRP A 157 -14.60 13.32 18.97
CA TRP A 157 -15.94 12.85 18.64
C TRP A 157 -16.10 11.36 19.01
N LEU A 158 -15.17 10.50 18.60
CA LEU A 158 -15.21 9.07 18.87
C LEU A 158 -15.22 8.77 20.38
N ALA A 159 -14.32 9.39 21.16
CA ALA A 159 -14.28 9.20 22.61
C ALA A 159 -15.56 9.67 23.32
N ARG A 160 -16.17 10.77 22.85
CA ARG A 160 -17.46 11.23 23.39
C ARG A 160 -18.63 10.28 23.09
N HIS A 161 -18.48 9.41 22.09
CA HIS A 161 -19.50 8.44 21.69
C HIS A 161 -19.16 7.00 22.12
N GLY A 162 -18.23 6.84 23.08
CA GLY A 162 -17.95 5.53 23.68
C GLY A 162 -16.95 4.67 22.91
N TYR A 163 -16.17 5.26 22.01
CA TYR A 163 -15.11 4.56 21.27
C TYR A 163 -13.73 4.89 21.85
N VAL A 164 -12.83 3.91 21.81
CA VAL A 164 -11.40 4.17 21.89
C VAL A 164 -10.94 4.65 20.51
N ALA A 165 -10.20 5.75 20.43
CA ALA A 165 -9.69 6.24 19.16
C ALA A 165 -8.21 6.56 19.26
N PHE A 166 -7.39 5.89 18.45
CA PHE A 166 -5.95 6.13 18.41
C PHE A 166 -5.56 6.81 17.11
N LEU A 167 -5.30 8.10 17.19
CA LEU A 167 -4.85 8.90 16.05
C LEU A 167 -3.33 8.84 16.00
N ILE A 168 -2.79 8.23 14.95
CA ILE A 168 -1.34 8.16 14.71
C ILE A 168 -0.93 9.18 13.66
N ASP A 169 0.25 9.76 13.84
CA ASP A 169 0.83 10.67 12.85
C ASP A 169 1.26 9.92 11.59
N THR A 170 1.15 10.60 10.46
CA THR A 170 1.81 10.23 9.21
C THR A 170 3.31 10.47 9.35
N VAL A 171 4.14 9.57 8.81
CA VAL A 171 5.57 9.83 8.62
C VAL A 171 5.73 11.16 7.88
N GLU A 172 6.81 11.89 8.20
CA GLU A 172 7.16 13.23 7.72
C GLU A 172 6.56 14.39 8.54
N PHE A 173 5.42 14.21 9.20
CA PHE A 173 4.75 15.32 9.88
C PHE A 173 4.96 15.31 11.39
N GLY A 174 5.52 16.40 11.92
CA GLY A 174 5.70 16.64 13.35
C GLY A 174 6.81 15.81 13.98
N GLU A 175 6.43 14.89 14.87
CA GLU A 175 7.35 14.13 15.73
C GLU A 175 8.09 13.00 14.99
N LEU A 176 7.71 12.72 13.75
CA LEU A 176 8.27 11.67 12.89
C LEU A 176 8.91 12.26 11.63
N PRO A 177 10.01 13.03 11.76
CA PRO A 177 10.68 13.57 10.60
C PRO A 177 11.18 12.43 9.71
N GLY A 178 10.91 12.53 8.42
CA GLY A 178 11.25 11.52 7.42
C GLY A 178 10.85 12.04 6.04
N ILE A 179 11.27 11.34 4.99
CA ILE A 179 10.77 11.61 3.64
C ILE A 179 9.65 10.59 3.40
N HIS A 180 8.42 11.05 3.25
CA HIS A 180 7.27 10.20 2.91
C HIS A 180 6.86 10.43 1.44
N HIS A 181 6.89 11.67 0.96
CA HIS A 181 6.45 12.02 -0.40
C HIS A 181 7.50 11.78 -1.52
N GLY A 182 8.52 10.95 -1.30
CA GLY A 182 9.66 10.82 -2.22
C GLY A 182 9.30 10.53 -3.69
N THR A 183 8.35 9.64 -3.93
CA THR A 183 7.86 9.30 -5.29
C THR A 183 6.76 10.24 -5.79
N HIS A 184 6.27 11.17 -4.98
CA HIS A 184 5.24 12.13 -5.38
C HIS A 184 5.85 13.31 -6.13
N ASP A 185 6.87 13.97 -5.55
CA ASP A 185 7.46 15.19 -6.14
C ASP A 185 8.99 15.34 -5.98
N LEU A 186 9.68 14.46 -5.24
CA LEU A 186 11.15 14.50 -5.10
C LEU A 186 11.89 13.66 -6.16
N GLY A 187 11.17 13.05 -7.10
CA GLY A 187 11.77 12.25 -8.16
C GLY A 187 12.48 10.98 -7.68
N MET A 188 12.19 10.49 -6.47
CA MET A 188 12.84 9.31 -5.88
C MET A 188 12.25 7.99 -6.42
N TRP A 189 12.08 7.89 -7.74
CA TRP A 189 11.49 6.74 -8.42
C TRP A 189 12.26 5.43 -8.18
N TYR A 190 13.55 5.53 -7.82
CA TYR A 190 14.41 4.40 -7.46
C TYR A 190 13.93 3.64 -6.21
N TRP A 191 13.08 4.24 -5.37
CA TRP A 191 12.45 3.56 -4.22
C TRP A 191 11.72 2.28 -4.65
N GLN A 192 10.98 2.34 -5.76
CA GLN A 192 10.24 1.19 -6.27
C GLN A 192 11.18 0.06 -6.68
N SER A 193 12.35 0.37 -7.25
CA SER A 193 13.38 -0.61 -7.59
C SER A 193 14.03 -1.25 -6.36
N LEU A 194 14.00 -0.57 -5.21
CA LEU A 194 14.46 -1.09 -3.92
C LEU A 194 13.36 -1.84 -3.16
N GLY A 195 12.15 -1.96 -3.73
CA GLY A 195 10.99 -2.54 -3.06
C GLY A 195 10.41 -1.64 -1.95
N TYR A 196 10.75 -0.35 -1.95
CA TYR A 196 10.27 0.62 -0.98
C TYR A 196 9.15 1.47 -1.57
N THR A 197 8.11 1.72 -0.76
CA THR A 197 6.99 2.57 -1.14
C THR A 197 6.65 3.54 0.00
N PRO A 198 6.12 4.74 -0.29
CA PRO A 198 5.61 5.63 0.75
C PRO A 198 4.57 4.97 1.66
N ALA A 199 3.67 4.16 1.07
CA ALA A 199 2.54 3.56 1.78
C ALA A 199 2.92 2.37 2.67
N GLY A 200 4.01 1.65 2.34
CA GLY A 200 4.44 0.46 3.07
C GLY A 200 4.64 0.70 4.58
N PRO A 201 5.47 1.69 4.97
CA PRO A 201 5.65 2.08 6.37
C PRO A 201 4.37 2.51 7.06
N GLU A 202 3.46 3.21 6.39
CA GLU A 202 2.18 3.63 6.99
C GLU A 202 1.28 2.43 7.29
N VAL A 203 1.16 1.49 6.36
CA VAL A 203 0.42 0.24 6.57
C VAL A 203 1.05 -0.57 7.70
N TRP A 204 2.38 -0.63 7.75
CA TRP A 204 3.08 -1.28 8.85
C TRP A 204 2.81 -0.57 10.19
N ASN A 205 2.91 0.75 10.25
CA ASN A 205 2.60 1.55 11.44
C ASN A 205 1.17 1.30 11.91
N ALA A 206 0.19 1.23 11.00
CA ALA A 206 -1.20 0.91 11.33
C ALA A 206 -1.36 -0.50 11.94
N ILE A 207 -0.72 -1.52 11.34
CA ILE A 207 -0.70 -2.89 11.88
C ILE A 207 -0.14 -2.90 13.30
N ARG A 208 0.95 -2.15 13.53
CA ARG A 208 1.65 -2.10 14.81
C ARG A 208 0.91 -1.26 15.85
N ALA A 209 0.19 -0.22 15.43
CA ALA A 209 -0.75 0.53 16.26
C ALA A 209 -1.90 -0.36 16.74
N LEU A 210 -2.42 -1.23 15.86
CA LEU A 210 -3.41 -2.22 16.26
C LEU A 210 -2.83 -3.23 17.26
N ASP A 211 -1.60 -3.72 17.04
CA ASP A 211 -0.94 -4.60 18.01
C ASP A 211 -0.83 -3.93 19.38
N TYR A 212 -0.52 -2.62 19.45
CA TYR A 212 -0.53 -1.86 20.70
C TYR A 212 -1.92 -1.81 21.34
N LEU A 213 -2.95 -1.42 20.58
CA LEU A 213 -4.31 -1.31 21.09
C LEU A 213 -4.84 -2.63 21.65
N LEU A 214 -4.51 -3.75 21.03
CA LEU A 214 -4.94 -5.07 21.50
C LEU A 214 -4.30 -5.50 22.83
N THR A 215 -3.30 -4.76 23.33
CA THR A 215 -2.76 -4.94 24.70
C THR A 215 -3.54 -4.17 25.77
N ARG A 216 -4.44 -3.25 25.37
CA ARG A 216 -5.13 -2.34 26.27
C ARG A 216 -6.37 -3.00 26.91
N PRO A 217 -6.55 -2.92 28.24
CA PRO A 217 -7.69 -3.56 28.91
C PRO A 217 -9.06 -3.00 28.50
N GLU A 218 -9.10 -1.73 28.08
CA GLU A 218 -10.29 -1.03 27.61
C GLU A 218 -10.71 -1.39 26.18
N VAL A 219 -9.87 -2.06 25.40
CA VAL A 219 -10.13 -2.35 23.98
C VAL A 219 -10.87 -3.67 23.78
N ASP A 220 -11.93 -3.63 22.97
CA ASP A 220 -12.61 -4.82 22.47
C ASP A 220 -11.98 -5.32 21.16
N ALA A 221 -11.18 -6.39 21.25
CA ALA A 221 -10.52 -7.02 20.11
C ALA A 221 -11.47 -7.53 19.01
N LYS A 222 -12.78 -7.68 19.29
CA LYS A 222 -13.78 -8.11 18.30
C LYS A 222 -14.46 -6.94 17.60
N ARG A 223 -14.27 -5.70 18.07
CA ARG A 223 -14.90 -4.49 17.54
C ARG A 223 -13.83 -3.44 17.23
N VAL A 224 -13.05 -3.72 16.19
CA VAL A 224 -11.95 -2.87 15.71
C VAL A 224 -12.30 -2.31 14.33
N ALA A 225 -12.08 -1.01 14.15
CA ALA A 225 -12.08 -0.34 12.86
C ALA A 225 -10.72 0.33 12.59
N VAL A 226 -10.43 0.56 11.31
CA VAL A 226 -9.32 1.35 10.78
C VAL A 226 -9.90 2.33 9.78
#